data_AF-A0A2N8TAK2-F1
#
_entry.id   AF-A0A2N8TAK2-F1
#
_cell.length_a   1.000
_cell.length_b   1.000
_cell.length_c   1.000
_cell.angle_alpha   90.00
_cell.angle_beta   90.00
_cell.angle_gamma   90.00
#
_symmetry.space_group_name_H-M   'P 1'
#
loop_
_entity.id
_entity.type
_entity.pdbx_description
1 polymer ?
#
loop_
_entity_poly.entity_id
_entity_poly.type
_entity_poly.pdbx_seq_one_letter_code
_entity_poly.pdbx_strand_id
1 'polypeptide(L)'
;ANLSLAALAHPLGGLDTVFYDQRPTFGWHPGLLIEGATIQVPFLADLVSLTDPTSPWTFLNYLRSRERLFPFYFAERLHIQRAEYDAYCRWVSENLPGLHFGHQIDAVRWNPERDVFEVDFTQLDTEGEAEALGRTYARNVVLGIGTEPYVPDP
;
A
#
# COMPACT_ATOMS: atom_id res chain seq x y z
N ALA A 1 -6.60 -2.81 1.96
CA ALA A 1 -5.70 -2.18 0.97
C ALA A 1 -4.56 -3.13 0.66
N ASN A 2 -4.06 -3.21 -0.58
CA ASN A 2 -3.02 -4.19 -0.96
C ASN A 2 -1.70 -4.03 -0.18
N LEU A 3 -1.40 -2.84 0.36
CA LEU A 3 -0.25 -2.65 1.25
C LEU A 3 -0.32 -3.52 2.53
N SER A 4 -1.53 -3.76 3.06
CA SER A 4 -1.74 -4.68 4.20
C SER A 4 -1.47 -6.13 3.80
N LEU A 5 -1.93 -6.55 2.61
CA LEU A 5 -1.63 -7.87 2.07
C LEU A 5 -0.13 -8.06 1.89
N ALA A 6 0.57 -7.07 1.33
CA ALA A 6 2.03 -7.11 1.17
C ALA A 6 2.74 -7.25 2.53
N ALA A 7 2.35 -6.45 3.53
CA ALA A 7 2.92 -6.51 4.86
C ALA A 7 2.70 -7.86 5.57
N LEU A 8 1.53 -8.47 5.40
CA LEU A 8 1.20 -9.80 5.94
C LEU A 8 1.87 -10.95 5.17
N ALA A 9 2.14 -10.75 3.88
CA ALA A 9 2.83 -11.74 3.04
C ALA A 9 4.35 -11.76 3.29
N HIS A 10 4.95 -10.62 3.67
CA HIS A 10 6.39 -10.48 3.86
C HIS A 10 7.10 -11.57 4.70
N PRO A 11 6.56 -12.03 5.86
CA PRO A 11 7.22 -13.09 6.63
C PRO A 11 7.01 -14.50 6.06
N LEU A 12 6.20 -14.67 5.01
CA LEU A 12 5.82 -15.98 4.49
C LEU A 12 6.85 -16.47 3.45
N GLY A 13 7.87 -17.19 3.90
CA GLY A 13 8.96 -17.68 3.02
C GLY A 13 8.54 -18.67 1.91
N GLY A 14 7.30 -19.14 1.89
CA GLY A 14 6.75 -19.99 0.82
C GLY A 14 5.87 -19.26 -0.19
N LEU A 15 5.78 -17.93 -0.11
CA LEU A 15 4.92 -17.11 -0.95
C LEU A 15 5.73 -15.98 -1.60
N ASP A 16 6.01 -16.13 -2.89
CA ASP A 16 6.59 -15.06 -3.70
C ASP A 16 5.50 -14.06 -4.10
N THR A 17 5.68 -12.78 -3.74
CA THR A 17 4.74 -11.71 -4.06
C THR A 17 5.42 -10.52 -4.68
N VAL A 18 4.71 -9.86 -5.59
CA VAL A 18 5.09 -8.57 -6.18
C VAL A 18 3.85 -7.69 -6.29
N PHE A 19 4.01 -6.39 -6.02
CA PHE A 19 2.93 -5.41 -6.04
C PHE A 19 3.32 -4.22 -6.89
N TYR A 20 2.39 -3.72 -7.71
CA TYR A 20 2.61 -2.61 -8.64
C TYR A 20 1.63 -1.48 -8.38
N ASP A 21 2.10 -0.24 -8.47
CA ASP A 21 1.28 0.97 -8.45
C ASP A 21 1.85 1.98 -9.46
N GLN A 22 0.97 2.63 -10.23
CA GLN A 22 1.38 3.60 -11.25
C GLN A 22 1.89 4.91 -10.65
N ARG A 23 1.50 5.25 -9.41
CA ARG A 23 1.99 6.47 -8.75
C ARG A 23 3.47 6.31 -8.42
N PRO A 24 4.26 7.40 -8.39
CA PRO A 24 5.68 7.31 -8.05
C PRO A 24 5.92 7.02 -6.56
N THR A 25 4.94 7.29 -5.70
CA THR A 25 5.01 7.05 -4.25
C THR A 25 3.62 6.78 -3.67
N PHE A 26 3.59 6.21 -2.46
CA PHE A 26 2.35 6.03 -1.72
C PHE A 26 1.69 7.36 -1.33
N GLY A 27 0.38 7.48 -1.58
CA GLY A 27 -0.44 8.60 -1.12
C GLY A 27 -1.90 8.18 -0.92
N TRP A 28 -2.37 8.21 0.32
CA TRP A 28 -3.73 7.80 0.67
C TRP A 28 -4.68 9.00 0.74
N HIS A 29 -5.50 9.16 -0.32
CA HIS A 29 -6.41 10.29 -0.50
C HIS A 29 -5.76 11.66 -0.25
N PRO A 30 -4.71 12.04 -1.02
CA PRO A 30 -3.92 13.25 -0.74
C PRO A 30 -4.78 14.53 -0.71
N GLY A 31 -5.81 14.63 -1.55
CA GLY A 31 -6.74 15.77 -1.56
C GLY A 31 -7.66 15.89 -0.32
N LEU A 32 -7.63 14.91 0.60
CA LEU A 32 -8.45 14.86 1.81
C LEU A 32 -7.59 14.80 3.09
N LEU A 33 -6.32 15.20 3.02
CA LEU A 33 -5.43 15.36 4.17
C LEU A 33 -5.62 16.74 4.82
N ILE A 34 -6.88 17.06 5.15
CA ILE A 34 -7.27 18.31 5.81
C ILE A 34 -6.72 18.32 7.24
N GLU A 35 -6.18 19.45 7.68
CA GLU A 35 -5.66 19.61 9.04
C GLU A 35 -6.71 19.24 10.09
N GLY A 36 -6.30 18.45 11.10
CA GLY A 36 -7.18 17.98 12.17
C GLY A 36 -8.09 16.81 11.81
N ALA A 37 -8.19 16.41 10.54
CA ALA A 37 -9.00 15.26 10.14
C ALA A 37 -8.40 13.95 10.66
N THR A 38 -9.24 13.07 11.21
CA THR A 38 -8.86 11.77 11.76
C THR A 38 -9.33 10.61 10.89
N ILE A 39 -8.67 9.47 11.02
CA ILE A 39 -9.25 8.20 10.57
C ILE A 39 -10.45 7.83 11.46
N GLN A 40 -11.42 7.13 10.89
CA GLN A 40 -12.69 6.80 11.57
C GLN A 40 -12.63 5.50 12.38
N VAL A 41 -11.46 4.85 12.41
CA VAL A 41 -11.23 3.60 13.14
C VAL A 41 -10.08 3.78 14.13
N PRO A 42 -10.05 3.02 15.24
CA PRO A 42 -8.94 3.07 16.18
C PRO A 42 -7.61 2.68 15.52
N PHE A 43 -6.49 3.17 16.06
CA PHE A 43 -5.14 2.91 15.52
C PHE A 43 -4.77 1.42 15.42
N LEU A 44 -5.43 0.53 16.17
CA LEU A 44 -5.22 -0.92 16.04
C LEU A 44 -5.78 -1.48 14.73
N ALA A 45 -6.74 -0.81 14.10
CA ALA A 45 -7.14 -1.09 12.72
C ALA A 45 -6.13 -0.47 11.74
N ASP A 46 -4.84 -0.71 11.98
CA ASP A 46 -3.76 -0.43 11.05
C ASP A 46 -3.68 -1.53 9.97
N LEU A 47 -2.57 -1.59 9.24
CA LEU A 47 -2.36 -2.58 8.18
C LEU A 47 -2.36 -4.04 8.66
N VAL A 48 -1.95 -4.34 9.91
CA VAL A 48 -1.58 -5.72 10.29
C VAL A 48 -1.99 -6.12 11.71
N SER A 49 -2.13 -5.20 12.66
CA SER A 49 -2.24 -5.44 14.10
C SER A 49 -3.40 -6.36 14.49
N LEU A 50 -4.55 -6.26 13.81
CA LEU A 50 -5.69 -7.15 14.08
C LEU A 50 -5.52 -8.59 13.55
N THR A 51 -4.51 -8.82 12.70
CA THR A 51 -4.19 -10.15 12.15
C THR A 51 -2.94 -10.71 12.80
N ASP A 52 -1.88 -9.91 12.89
CA ASP A 52 -0.61 -10.23 13.52
C ASP A 52 -0.07 -8.99 14.27
N PRO A 53 -0.32 -8.87 15.58
CA PRO A 53 0.21 -7.77 16.39
C PRO A 53 1.72 -7.85 16.60
N THR A 54 2.38 -8.96 16.22
CA THR A 54 3.84 -9.11 16.34
C THR A 54 4.59 -8.61 15.10
N SER A 55 3.86 -8.31 14.03
CA SER A 55 4.43 -7.85 12.77
C SER A 55 5.31 -6.61 12.95
N PRO A 56 6.48 -6.53 12.27
CA PRO A 56 7.31 -5.32 12.28
C PRO A 56 6.59 -4.12 11.65
N TRP A 57 5.52 -4.36 10.89
CA TRP A 57 4.78 -3.35 10.14
C TRP A 57 3.61 -2.74 10.90
N THR A 58 3.47 -2.95 12.21
CA THR A 58 2.41 -2.31 13.01
C THR A 58 2.61 -0.80 13.13
N PHE A 59 1.51 -0.06 13.34
CA PHE A 59 1.55 1.38 13.63
C PHE A 59 2.35 1.70 14.90
N LEU A 60 2.32 0.81 15.90
CA LEU A 60 3.13 0.95 17.12
C LEU A 60 4.63 0.81 16.84
N ASN A 61 5.04 -0.09 15.94
CA ASN A 61 6.44 -0.20 15.51
C ASN A 61 6.89 1.01 14.68
N TYR A 62 6.00 1.58 13.86
CA TYR A 62 6.23 2.87 13.23
C TYR A 62 6.46 3.99 14.26
N LEU A 63 5.59 4.11 15.27
CA LEU A 63 5.77 5.12 16.32
C LEU A 63 7.08 4.93 17.08
N ARG A 64 7.47 3.68 17.35
CA ARG A 64 8.75 3.35 17.98
C ARG A 64 9.93 3.79 17.12
N SER A 65 9.91 3.53 15.81
CA SER A 65 11.01 3.92 14.90
C SER A 65 11.16 5.45 14.75
N ARG A 66 10.11 6.20 15.10
CA ARG A 66 10.10 7.67 15.14
C ARG A 66 10.29 8.26 16.54
N GLU A 67 10.59 7.45 17.55
CA GLU A 67 10.72 7.88 18.97
C GLU A 67 9.45 8.55 19.52
N ARG A 68 8.27 8.24 18.94
CA ARG A 68 6.98 8.86 19.27
C ARG A 68 6.04 7.95 20.06
N LEU A 69 6.44 6.72 20.38
CA LEU A 69 5.59 5.77 21.09
C LEU A 69 5.14 6.27 22.48
N PHE A 70 6.06 6.82 23.29
CA PHE A 70 5.71 7.36 24.61
C PHE A 70 4.82 8.62 24.53
N PRO A 71 5.16 9.65 23.72
CA PRO A 71 4.26 10.77 23.50
C PRO A 71 2.87 10.36 23.01
N PHE A 72 2.79 9.38 22.12
CA PHE A 72 1.51 8.85 21.63
C PHE A 72 0.71 8.18 22.74
N TYR A 73 1.34 7.35 23.57
CA TYR A 73 0.71 6.72 24.73
C TYR A 73 0.06 7.75 25.65
N PHE A 74 0.80 8.80 26.03
CA PHE A 74 0.28 9.85 26.91
C PHE A 74 -0.79 10.74 26.26
N ALA A 75 -0.87 10.78 24.93
CA ALA A 75 -1.92 11.53 24.25
C ALA A 75 -3.30 10.87 24.43
N GLU A 76 -3.36 9.56 24.72
CA GLU A 76 -4.59 8.79 24.93
C GLU A 76 -5.64 8.94 23.80
N ARG A 77 -5.17 9.08 22.54
CA ARG A 77 -6.03 9.23 21.36
C ARG A 77 -6.12 7.93 20.58
N LEU A 78 -7.31 7.33 20.55
CA LEU A 78 -7.56 6.12 19.75
C LEU A 78 -7.60 6.40 18.24
N HIS A 79 -8.10 7.57 17.84
CA HIS A 79 -8.23 7.97 16.44
C HIS A 79 -7.07 8.89 16.06
N ILE A 80 -6.28 8.46 15.09
CA ILE A 80 -5.10 9.20 14.63
C ILE A 80 -5.43 10.14 13.48
N GLN A 81 -4.59 11.14 13.27
CA GLN A 81 -4.74 12.06 12.15
C GLN A 81 -4.54 11.32 10.82
N ARG A 82 -5.29 11.72 9.79
CA ARG A 82 -5.16 11.15 8.44
C ARG A 82 -3.74 11.33 7.88
N ALA A 83 -3.12 12.47 8.13
CA ALA A 83 -1.74 12.74 7.75
C ALA A 83 -0.74 11.79 8.44
N GLU A 84 -0.97 11.44 9.71
CA GLU A 84 -0.13 10.48 10.44
C GLU A 84 -0.31 9.05 9.93
N TYR A 85 -1.56 8.66 9.61
CA TYR A 85 -1.82 7.36 9.00
C TYR A 85 -1.22 7.24 7.59
N ASP A 86 -1.28 8.30 6.78
CA ASP A 86 -0.60 8.38 5.48
C ASP A 86 0.92 8.27 5.64
N ALA A 87 1.52 8.98 6.61
CA ALA A 87 2.94 8.91 6.89
C ALA A 87 3.39 7.52 7.38
N TYR A 88 2.55 6.83 8.15
CA TYR A 88 2.75 5.43 8.53
C TYR A 88 2.72 4.50 7.32
N CYS A 89 1.69 4.60 6.47
CA CYS A 89 1.60 3.78 5.26
C CYS A 89 2.77 4.05 4.32
N ARG A 90 3.20 5.32 4.18
CA ARG A 90 4.39 5.69 3.42
C ARG A 90 5.65 5.03 3.99
N TRP A 91 5.85 5.09 5.30
CA TRP A 91 6.97 4.42 5.96
C TRP A 91 6.97 2.91 5.70
N VAL A 92 5.81 2.23 5.77
CA VAL A 92 5.74 0.82 5.40
C VAL A 92 6.12 0.63 3.93
N SER A 93 5.57 1.45 3.03
CA SER A 93 5.82 1.32 1.59
C SER A 93 7.27 1.56 1.17
N GLU A 94 8.01 2.40 1.90
CA GLU A 94 9.42 2.69 1.64
C GLU A 94 10.36 1.58 2.16
N ASN A 95 9.90 0.76 3.10
CA ASN A 95 10.74 -0.24 3.78
C ASN A 95 10.36 -1.69 3.42
N LEU A 96 9.16 -1.92 2.89
CA LEU A 96 8.66 -3.23 2.52
C LEU A 96 9.19 -3.64 1.12
N PRO A 97 9.86 -4.80 0.99
CA PRO A 97 10.34 -5.26 -0.31
C PRO A 97 9.18 -5.71 -1.23
N GLY A 98 9.44 -5.76 -2.53
CA GLY A 98 8.48 -6.28 -3.53
C GLY A 98 7.39 -5.29 -3.93
N LEU A 99 7.49 -4.02 -3.52
CA LEU A 99 6.63 -2.93 -3.99
C LEU A 99 7.31 -2.19 -5.15
N HIS A 100 6.59 -2.02 -6.24
CA HIS A 100 7.05 -1.35 -7.46
C HIS A 100 6.13 -0.18 -7.78
N PHE A 101 6.54 1.02 -7.37
CA PHE A 101 5.90 2.28 -7.75
C PHE A 101 6.36 2.73 -9.15
N GLY A 102 5.62 3.64 -9.78
CA GLY A 102 5.86 4.06 -11.16
C GLY A 102 5.67 2.93 -12.17
N HIS A 103 4.81 1.95 -11.85
CA HIS A 103 4.51 0.82 -12.75
C HIS A 103 3.02 0.77 -13.03
N GLN A 104 2.63 1.18 -14.23
CA GLN A 104 1.26 1.06 -14.71
C GLN A 104 1.02 -0.34 -15.26
N ILE A 105 0.04 -1.05 -14.71
CA ILE A 105 -0.40 -2.34 -15.27
C ILE A 105 -1.32 -2.06 -16.46
N ASP A 106 -0.92 -2.52 -17.65
CA ASP A 106 -1.64 -2.26 -18.89
C ASP A 106 -2.60 -3.40 -19.25
N ALA A 107 -2.21 -4.64 -18.96
CA ALA A 107 -3.02 -5.80 -19.25
C ALA A 107 -2.71 -6.99 -18.34
N VAL A 108 -3.75 -7.76 -18.03
CA VAL A 108 -3.65 -9.07 -17.37
C VAL A 108 -4.33 -10.10 -18.26
N ARG A 109 -3.63 -11.17 -18.64
CA ARG A 109 -4.15 -12.22 -19.53
C ARG A 109 -3.80 -13.61 -18.98
N TRP A 110 -4.68 -14.57 -19.15
CA TRP A 110 -4.38 -15.97 -18.84
C TRP A 110 -3.56 -16.61 -19.97
N ASN A 111 -2.43 -17.23 -19.64
CA ASN A 111 -1.64 -18.05 -20.56
C ASN A 111 -1.90 -19.54 -20.29
N PRO A 112 -2.65 -20.25 -21.15
CA PRO A 112 -2.98 -21.66 -20.94
C PRO A 112 -1.80 -22.62 -21.15
N GLU A 113 -0.76 -22.21 -21.89
CA GLU A 113 0.44 -23.05 -22.11
C GLU A 113 1.32 -23.10 -20.87
N ARG A 114 1.32 -22.02 -20.07
CA ARG A 114 2.13 -21.87 -18.85
C ARG A 114 1.35 -22.04 -17.57
N ASP A 115 0.02 -22.09 -17.65
CA ASP A 115 -0.89 -22.20 -16.49
C ASP A 115 -0.67 -21.06 -15.47
N VAL A 116 -0.49 -19.82 -15.99
CA VAL A 116 -0.25 -18.59 -15.21
C VAL A 116 -0.89 -17.38 -15.88
N PHE A 117 -1.05 -16.30 -15.12
CA PHE A 117 -1.33 -14.96 -15.65
C PHE A 117 -0.07 -14.30 -16.19
N GLU A 118 -0.17 -13.71 -17.37
CA GLU A 118 0.78 -12.73 -17.92
C GLU A 118 0.29 -11.32 -17.57
N VAL A 119 1.18 -10.52 -17.01
CA VAL A 119 0.89 -9.14 -16.61
C VAL A 119 1.87 -8.23 -17.33
N ASP A 120 1.35 -7.46 -18.29
CA ASP A 120 2.11 -6.44 -19.00
C ASP A 120 2.03 -5.11 -18.23
N PHE A 121 3.16 -4.41 -18.16
CA PHE A 121 3.24 -3.12 -17.48
C PHE A 121 4.17 -2.15 -18.20
N THR A 122 3.90 -0.87 -17.98
CA THR A 122 4.74 0.25 -18.40
C THR A 122 5.37 0.88 -17.16
N GLN A 123 6.70 0.97 -17.15
CA GLN A 123 7.46 1.77 -16.19
C GLN A 123 7.33 3.23 -16.58
N LEU A 124 6.99 4.06 -15.59
CA LEU A 124 6.78 5.49 -15.72
C LEU A 124 7.95 6.24 -15.09
N ASP A 125 8.41 7.30 -15.74
CA ASP A 125 9.38 8.20 -15.17
C ASP A 125 8.76 9.13 -14.10
N THR A 126 9.53 10.08 -13.59
CA THR A 126 9.05 11.04 -12.57
C THR A 126 7.99 12.01 -13.07
N GLU A 127 7.88 12.20 -14.39
CA GLU A 127 6.87 13.05 -15.03
C GLU A 127 5.59 12.24 -15.37
N GLY A 128 5.65 10.91 -15.23
CA GLY A 128 4.55 10.00 -15.53
C GLY A 128 4.55 9.52 -16.98
N GLU A 129 5.64 9.75 -17.72
CA GLU A 129 5.79 9.35 -19.11
C GLU A 129 6.37 7.93 -19.21
N ALA A 130 6.05 7.23 -20.31
CA ALA A 130 6.49 5.86 -20.52
C ALA A 130 8.00 5.78 -20.74
N GLU A 131 8.70 5.09 -19.82
CA GLU A 131 10.14 4.87 -19.87
C GLU A 131 10.49 3.50 -20.47
N ALA A 132 9.82 2.44 -20.03
CA ALA A 132 10.10 1.08 -20.45
C ALA A 132 8.88 0.17 -20.36
N LEU A 133 8.83 -0.87 -21.21
CA LEU A 133 7.83 -1.93 -21.13
C LEU A 133 8.38 -3.15 -20.39
N GLY A 134 7.52 -3.82 -19.65
CA GLY A 134 7.86 -5.03 -18.91
C GLY A 134 6.72 -6.03 -18.87
N ARG A 135 7.06 -7.25 -18.45
CA ARG A 135 6.12 -8.34 -18.24
C ARG A 135 6.52 -9.14 -17.02
N THR A 136 5.53 -9.51 -16.21
CA THR A 136 5.68 -10.50 -15.14
C THR A 136 4.67 -11.64 -15.31
N TYR A 137 4.88 -12.71 -14.54
CA TYR A 137 4.02 -13.88 -14.53
C TYR A 137 3.62 -14.20 -13.10
N ALA A 138 2.36 -14.54 -12.88
CA ALA A 138 1.85 -14.88 -11.56
C ALA A 138 0.81 -16.00 -11.62
N ARG A 139 0.80 -16.88 -10.61
CA ARG A 139 -0.25 -17.91 -10.48
C ARG A 139 -1.60 -17.33 -10.05
N ASN A 140 -1.55 -16.25 -9.28
CA ASN A 140 -2.73 -15.58 -8.72
C ASN A 140 -2.60 -14.07 -8.92
N VAL A 141 -3.74 -13.38 -9.05
CA VAL A 141 -3.80 -11.92 -9.18
C VAL A 141 -4.80 -11.39 -8.15
N VAL A 142 -4.41 -10.33 -7.44
CA VAL A 142 -5.27 -9.61 -6.49
C VAL A 142 -5.42 -8.17 -6.96
N LEU A 143 -6.65 -7.75 -7.26
CA LEU A 143 -6.94 -6.40 -7.75
C LEU A 143 -7.31 -5.48 -6.59
N GLY A 144 -6.53 -4.42 -6.41
CA GLY A 144 -6.71 -3.42 -5.35
C GLY A 144 -6.61 -1.99 -5.87
N ILE A 145 -7.26 -1.71 -7.01
CA ILE A 145 -7.12 -0.47 -7.80
C ILE A 145 -7.85 0.76 -7.20
N GLY A 146 -8.61 0.57 -6.13
CA GLY A 146 -9.37 1.65 -5.49
C GLY A 146 -10.65 2.00 -6.26
N THR A 147 -11.07 3.26 -6.14
CA THR A 147 -12.30 3.79 -6.74
C THR A 147 -12.02 5.09 -7.46
N GLU A 148 -12.78 5.40 -8.50
CA GLU A 148 -12.71 6.67 -9.21
C GLU A 148 -13.72 7.68 -8.65
N PRO A 149 -13.40 8.99 -8.64
CA PRO A 149 -14.37 10.02 -8.30
C PRO A 149 -15.57 10.00 -9.25
N TYR A 150 -16.77 10.20 -8.73
CA TYR A 150 -18.01 10.23 -9.51
C TYR A 150 -18.71 11.59 -9.36
N VAL A 151 -19.12 12.17 -10.48
CA VAL A 151 -19.98 13.36 -10.56
C VAL A 151 -21.28 12.94 -11.25
N PRO A 152 -22.46 13.08 -10.60
CA PRO A 152 -23.74 12.72 -11.20
C PRO A 152 -24.09 13.56 -12.44
N ASP A 153 -24.90 12.99 -13.33
CA ASP A 153 -25.52 13.74 -14.44
C ASP A 153 -26.48 14.84 -13.92
N PRO A 154 -26.67 15.95 -14.66
CA PRO A 154 -27.52 17.08 -14.26
C PRO A 154 -29.01 16.75 -14.07
#